data_AF-A0A3D9E4T7-F1
#
_entry.id   AF-A0A3D9E4T7-F1
#
_cell.length_a   1.000
_cell.length_b   1.000
_cell.length_c   1.000
_cell.angle_alpha   90.00
_cell.angle_beta   90.00
_cell.angle_gamma   90.00
#
_symmetry.space_group_name_H-M   'P 1'
#
loop_
_entity.id
_entity.type
_entity.pdbx_description
1 polymer ?
#
loop_
_entity_poly.entity_id
_entity_poly.type
_entity_poly.pdbx_seq_one_letter_code
_entity_poly.pdbx_strand_id
1 'polypeptide(L)'
;MRWVSFTDRYGAQQHDDITLDRLSELLPTIAVYDGDDEHRSISVSDSDAWNLEFYPHRVLFENSEVGGEEVGSLRGLSEKERLDIADEFIRGDFAALRARPWGRRGAVVATSPVN
;
A
#
# COMPACT_ATOMS: atom_id res chain seq x y z
N MET A 1 9.45 6.86 -19.09
CA MET A 1 7.99 7.02 -18.96
C MET A 1 7.58 6.08 -17.83
N ARG A 2 6.94 6.62 -16.79
CA ARG A 2 6.52 5.83 -15.63
C ARG A 2 5.35 4.94 -16.04
N TRP A 3 5.42 3.66 -15.70
CA TRP A 3 4.29 2.73 -15.81
C TRP A 3 3.96 2.19 -14.43
N VAL A 4 2.72 1.77 -14.23
CA VAL A 4 2.21 1.21 -12.97
C VAL A 4 1.72 -0.20 -13.25
N SER A 5 1.91 -1.11 -12.29
CA SER A 5 1.37 -2.46 -12.34
C SER A 5 0.63 -2.82 -11.04
N PHE A 6 -0.31 -3.75 -11.16
CA PHE A 6 -0.96 -4.39 -10.02
C PHE A 6 -0.49 -5.83 -9.93
N THR A 7 -0.22 -6.30 -8.71
CA THR A 7 -0.07 -7.72 -8.42
C THR A 7 -1.15 -8.10 -7.41
N ASP A 8 -2.06 -9.00 -7.80
CA ASP A 8 -3.10 -9.47 -6.88
C ASP A 8 -2.56 -10.46 -5.85
N ARG A 9 -3.43 -10.88 -4.93
CA ARG A 9 -3.10 -11.82 -3.85
C ARG A 9 -2.68 -13.22 -4.29
N TYR A 10 -2.83 -13.55 -5.57
CA TYR A 10 -2.40 -14.81 -6.16
C TYR A 10 -1.12 -14.65 -7.00
N GLY A 11 -0.51 -13.46 -6.97
CA GLY A 11 0.69 -13.14 -7.73
C GLY A 11 0.42 -12.83 -9.20
N ALA A 12 -0.85 -12.72 -9.63
CA ALA A 12 -1.15 -12.38 -11.01
C ALA A 12 -0.90 -10.88 -11.24
N GLN A 13 0.05 -10.58 -12.12
CA GLN A 13 0.44 -9.21 -12.46
C GLN A 13 -0.34 -8.69 -13.66
N GLN A 14 -0.77 -7.43 -13.59
CA GLN A 14 -1.47 -6.70 -14.64
C GLN A 14 -0.79 -5.36 -14.90
N HIS A 15 -0.75 -4.93 -16.17
CA HIS A 15 -0.09 -3.68 -16.60
C HIS A 15 -1.03 -2.71 -17.33
N ASP A 16 -2.11 -3.21 -17.95
CA ASP A 16 -2.92 -2.43 -18.90
C ASP A 16 -4.28 -1.95 -18.33
N ASP A 17 -4.70 -2.45 -17.16
CA ASP A 17 -6.02 -2.16 -16.54
C ASP A 17 -5.89 -1.69 -15.08
N ILE A 18 -5.01 -0.70 -14.88
CA ILE A 18 -4.74 -0.12 -13.56
C ILE A 18 -5.77 0.95 -13.25
N THR A 19 -6.87 0.55 -12.61
CA THR A 19 -7.95 1.44 -12.21
C THR A 19 -8.28 1.31 -10.71
N LEU A 20 -8.88 2.36 -10.14
CA LEU A 20 -9.36 2.31 -8.75
C LEU A 20 -10.51 1.32 -8.59
N ASP A 21 -11.36 1.18 -9.60
CA ASP A 21 -12.46 0.21 -9.61
C ASP A 21 -11.90 -1.20 -9.48
N ARG A 22 -10.85 -1.52 -10.26
CA ARG A 22 -10.18 -2.82 -10.16
C ARG A 22 -9.56 -3.06 -8.79
N LEU A 23 -8.94 -2.05 -8.19
CA LEU A 23 -8.41 -2.18 -6.83
C LEU A 23 -9.54 -2.40 -5.81
N SER A 24 -10.66 -1.69 -5.92
CA SER A 24 -11.83 -1.87 -5.05
C SER A 24 -12.37 -3.31 -5.13
N GLU A 25 -12.41 -3.92 -6.31
CA GLU A 25 -12.79 -5.33 -6.47
C GLU A 25 -11.83 -6.30 -5.78
N LEU A 26 -10.53 -5.98 -5.75
CA LEU A 26 -9.50 -6.84 -5.17
C LEU A 26 -9.41 -6.72 -3.64
N LEU A 27 -9.65 -5.55 -3.05
CA LEU A 27 -9.53 -5.31 -1.62
C LEU A 27 -10.31 -6.30 -0.72
N PRO A 28 -11.55 -6.72 -1.06
CA PRO A 28 -12.27 -7.77 -0.32
C PRO A 28 -11.56 -9.13 -0.32
N THR A 29 -10.79 -9.45 -1.36
CA THR A 29 -10.09 -10.76 -1.48
C THR A 29 -9.00 -10.91 -0.44
N ILE A 30 -8.39 -9.80 0.01
CA ILE A 30 -7.47 -9.78 1.14
C ILE A 30 -8.19 -9.53 2.47
N ALA A 31 -9.50 -9.32 2.51
CA ALA A 31 -10.25 -9.14 3.77
C ALA A 31 -10.69 -10.46 4.41
N VAL A 32 -10.73 -11.55 3.63
CA VAL A 32 -11.07 -12.90 4.11
C VAL A 32 -9.81 -13.75 4.24
N TYR A 33 -9.68 -14.45 5.36
CA TYR A 33 -8.64 -15.46 5.53
C TYR A 33 -9.10 -16.77 4.88
N ASP A 34 -8.29 -17.30 3.96
CA ASP A 34 -8.56 -18.54 3.22
C ASP A 34 -7.48 -19.62 3.43
N GLY A 35 -6.58 -19.42 4.39
CA GLY A 35 -5.54 -20.39 4.76
C GLY A 35 -4.12 -20.00 4.33
N ASP A 36 -3.95 -18.92 3.58
CA ASP A 36 -2.64 -18.36 3.20
C ASP A 36 -2.44 -16.98 3.87
N ASP A 37 -1.70 -16.97 4.98
CA ASP A 37 -1.31 -15.73 5.66
C ASP A 37 -0.05 -15.10 5.03
N GLU A 38 0.73 -15.86 4.27
CA GLU A 38 2.04 -15.43 3.76
C GLU A 38 1.87 -14.45 2.58
N HIS A 39 0.78 -14.56 1.82
CA HIS A 39 0.53 -13.75 0.61
C HIS A 39 -0.78 -12.96 0.63
N ARG A 40 -1.26 -12.58 1.81
CA ARG A 40 -2.52 -11.83 1.94
C ARG A 40 -2.35 -10.33 1.67
N SER A 41 -1.80 -9.98 0.50
CA SER A 41 -1.59 -8.60 0.08
C SER A 41 -1.90 -8.37 -1.41
N ILE A 42 -2.08 -7.10 -1.76
CA ILE A 42 -2.15 -6.62 -3.15
C ILE A 42 -1.08 -5.54 -3.28
N SER A 43 -0.30 -5.57 -4.35
CA SER A 43 0.73 -4.58 -4.61
C SER A 43 0.35 -3.67 -5.77
N VAL A 44 0.63 -2.38 -5.60
CA VAL A 44 0.57 -1.36 -6.65
C VAL A 44 1.98 -0.79 -6.77
N SER A 45 2.66 -1.13 -7.85
CA SER A 45 4.07 -0.77 -8.03
C SER A 45 4.27 0.05 -9.28
N ASP A 46 5.34 0.82 -9.35
CA ASP A 46 5.72 1.52 -10.58
C ASP A 46 7.09 1.08 -11.13
N SER A 47 7.42 1.61 -12.32
CA SER A 47 8.66 1.33 -13.03
C SER A 47 9.93 1.69 -12.26
N ASP A 48 9.82 2.53 -11.23
CA ASP A 48 10.93 3.02 -10.41
C ASP A 48 10.98 2.27 -9.06
N ALA A 49 10.30 1.12 -8.99
CA ALA A 49 10.23 0.21 -7.85
C ALA A 49 9.61 0.81 -6.58
N TRP A 50 8.89 1.93 -6.68
CA TRP A 50 8.00 2.35 -5.60
C TRP A 50 6.82 1.38 -5.53
N ASN A 51 6.39 1.06 -4.31
CA ASN A 51 5.37 0.06 -4.05
C ASN A 51 4.43 0.50 -2.93
N LEU A 52 3.13 0.41 -3.18
CA LEU A 52 2.10 0.36 -2.16
C LEU A 52 1.65 -1.08 -1.98
N GLU A 53 1.84 -1.62 -0.78
CA GLU A 53 1.36 -2.96 -0.44
C GLU A 53 0.18 -2.89 0.52
N PHE A 54 -0.98 -3.35 0.03
CA PHE A 54 -2.23 -3.37 0.76
C PHE A 54 -2.38 -4.70 1.48
N TYR A 55 -2.35 -4.65 2.81
CA TYR A 55 -2.66 -5.77 3.71
C TYR A 55 -4.07 -5.61 4.29
N PRO A 56 -4.62 -6.63 4.99
CA PRO A 56 -5.96 -6.53 5.57
C PRO A 56 -6.07 -5.40 6.61
N HIS A 57 -4.98 -5.11 7.31
CA HIS A 57 -4.96 -4.18 8.45
C HIS A 57 -4.04 -2.96 8.26
N ARG A 58 -3.32 -2.87 7.14
CA ARG A 58 -2.38 -1.78 6.88
C ARG A 58 -2.14 -1.55 5.39
N VAL A 59 -1.60 -0.40 5.04
CA VAL A 59 -0.95 -0.12 3.75
C VAL A 59 0.50 0.25 4.03
N LEU A 60 1.43 -0.40 3.35
CA LEU A 60 2.87 -0.13 3.40
C LEU A 60 3.26 0.69 2.17
N PHE A 61 4.12 1.70 2.35
CA PHE A 61 4.72 2.44 1.25
C PHE A 61 6.24 2.38 1.34
N GLU A 62 6.87 1.86 0.29
CA GLU A 62 8.32 1.66 0.24
C GLU A 62 8.85 1.68 -1.21
N ASN A 63 10.17 1.75 -1.35
CA ASN A 63 10.86 1.38 -2.56
C ASN A 63 11.46 -0.02 -2.39
N SER A 64 11.12 -0.94 -3.29
CA SER A 64 11.46 -2.36 -3.18
C SER A 64 12.86 -2.72 -3.69
N GLU A 65 13.67 -1.75 -4.14
CA GLU A 65 15.06 -2.02 -4.52
C GLU A 65 15.93 -2.39 -3.32
N VAL A 66 17.06 -3.04 -3.60
CA VAL A 66 18.05 -3.34 -2.56
C VAL A 66 18.60 -2.03 -1.98
N GLY A 67 18.31 -1.79 -0.70
CA GLY A 67 18.66 -0.53 -0.03
C GLY A 67 17.64 0.59 -0.22
N GLY A 68 16.46 0.28 -0.77
CA GLY A 68 15.34 1.21 -0.93
C GLY A 68 14.78 1.72 0.40
N GLU A 69 14.06 2.85 0.32
CA GLU A 69 13.46 3.51 1.47
C GLU A 69 12.10 2.87 1.84
N GLU A 70 11.93 2.46 3.10
CA GLU A 70 10.60 2.27 3.70
C GLU A 70 10.10 3.63 4.21
N VAL A 71 9.03 4.17 3.60
CA VAL A 71 8.39 5.41 4.05
C VAL A 71 7.60 5.16 5.33
N GLY A 72 6.87 4.04 5.37
CA GLY A 72 6.21 3.53 6.56
C GLY A 72 4.86 2.87 6.25
N SER A 73 4.04 2.71 7.29
CA SER A 73 2.72 2.08 7.16
C SER A 73 1.59 2.93 7.76
N LEU A 74 0.43 2.88 7.12
CA LEU A 74 -0.83 3.42 7.63
C LEU A 74 -1.75 2.27 8.06
N ARG A 75 -2.52 2.47 9.12
CA ARG A 75 -3.40 1.47 9.74
C ARG A 75 -4.78 2.08 10.01
N GLY A 76 -5.78 1.24 10.23
CA GLY A 76 -7.13 1.70 10.58
C GLY A 76 -7.85 2.43 9.44
N LEU A 77 -7.40 2.20 8.20
CA LEU A 77 -7.92 2.85 7.01
C LEU A 77 -9.25 2.24 6.58
N SER A 78 -10.22 3.09 6.25
CA SER A 78 -11.39 2.74 5.47
C SER A 78 -11.02 2.32 4.04
N GLU A 79 -11.95 1.66 3.33
CA GLU A 79 -11.77 1.33 1.92
C GLU A 79 -11.54 2.59 1.07
N LYS A 80 -12.31 3.65 1.32
CA LYS A 80 -12.15 4.93 0.64
C LYS A 80 -10.73 5.48 0.81
N GLU A 81 -10.20 5.51 2.03
CA GLU A 81 -8.85 6.03 2.27
C GLU A 81 -7.78 5.19 1.57
N ARG A 82 -7.97 3.86 1.44
CA ARG A 82 -7.08 2.99 0.66
C ARG A 82 -7.11 3.34 -0.83
N LEU A 83 -8.30 3.60 -1.38
CA LEU A 83 -8.45 4.03 -2.77
C LEU A 83 -7.85 5.41 -3.02
N ASP A 84 -8.03 6.36 -2.10
CA ASP A 84 -7.42 7.69 -2.19
C ASP A 84 -5.87 7.61 -2.19
N ILE A 85 -5.30 6.72 -1.37
CA ILE A 85 -3.84 6.45 -1.34
C ILE A 85 -3.37 5.86 -2.68
N ALA A 86 -4.10 4.89 -3.22
CA ALA A 86 -3.77 4.29 -4.52
C ALA A 86 -3.87 5.31 -5.66
N ASP A 87 -4.86 6.18 -5.62
CA ASP A 87 -5.08 7.23 -6.63
C ASP A 87 -3.92 8.23 -6.68
N GLU A 88 -3.46 8.70 -5.52
CA GLU A 88 -2.27 9.54 -5.39
C GLU A 88 -1.05 8.86 -6.02
N PHE A 89 -0.84 7.57 -5.74
CA PHE A 89 0.25 6.80 -6.31
C PHE A 89 0.12 6.62 -7.82
N ILE A 90 -1.05 6.23 -8.32
CA ILE A 90 -1.30 5.99 -9.75
C ILE A 90 -1.06 7.27 -10.55
N ARG A 91 -1.54 8.42 -10.04
CA ARG A 91 -1.33 9.74 -10.66
C ARG A 91 0.09 10.27 -10.50
N GLY A 92 0.93 9.65 -9.67
CA GLY A 92 2.29 10.09 -9.40
C GLY A 92 2.37 11.30 -8.47
N ASP A 93 1.34 11.59 -7.67
CA ASP A 93 1.35 12.64 -6.66
C ASP A 93 2.07 12.16 -5.39
N PHE A 94 3.36 11.90 -5.53
CA PHE A 94 4.22 11.47 -4.43
C PHE A 94 4.36 12.52 -3.33
N ALA A 95 4.12 13.79 -3.64
CA ALA A 95 4.14 14.87 -2.65
C ALA A 95 2.94 14.73 -1.68
N ALA A 96 1.72 14.58 -2.21
CA ALA A 96 0.55 14.30 -1.39
C ALA A 96 0.68 12.97 -0.65
N LEU A 97 1.13 11.93 -1.34
CA LEU A 97 1.31 10.60 -0.76
C LEU A 97 2.26 10.64 0.46
N ARG A 98 3.42 11.30 0.34
CA ARG A 98 4.41 11.41 1.43
C ARG A 98 3.99 12.35 2.56
N ALA A 99 3.05 13.27 2.33
CA ALA A 99 2.54 14.17 3.37
C ALA A 99 1.63 13.45 4.38
N ARG A 100 1.17 12.22 4.08
CA ARG A 100 0.38 11.38 5.00
C ARG A 100 1.20 10.98 6.24
N PRO A 101 0.54 10.69 7.38
CA PRO A 101 1.21 10.38 8.64
C PRO A 101 1.72 8.92 8.69
N TRP A 102 2.64 8.56 7.79
CA TRP A 102 3.21 7.20 7.73
C TRP A 102 3.90 6.84 9.05
N GLY A 103 3.44 5.77 9.69
CA GLY A 103 4.05 5.24 10.90
C GLY A 103 5.23 4.34 10.57
N ARG A 104 6.42 4.65 11.09
CA ARG A 104 7.59 3.76 10.98
C ARG A 104 7.45 2.55 11.89
N ARG A 105 7.94 1.37 11.46
CA ARG A 105 8.11 0.21 12.36
C ARG A 105 8.86 0.67 13.62
N GLY A 106 8.22 0.50 14.78
CA GLY A 106 8.83 0.81 16.09
C GLY A 106 8.48 2.17 16.71
N ALA A 107 7.67 3.01 16.07
CA ALA A 107 7.12 4.19 16.73
C ALA A 107 6.00 3.79 17.71
N VAL A 108 6.40 3.22 18.86
CA VAL A 108 5.57 3.31 20.06
C VAL A 108 5.42 4.80 20.30
N VAL A 109 4.20 5.32 20.24
CA VAL A 109 3.92 6.67 20.74
C VAL A 109 4.26 6.61 22.23
N ALA A 110 5.48 7.03 22.57
CA ALA A 110 5.91 7.21 23.94
C ALA A 110 5.06 8.34 24.52
N THR A 111 3.89 7.98 25.03
CA THR A 111 3.15 8.82 25.95
C THR A 111 3.86 8.68 27.29
N SER A 112 4.72 9.64 27.60
CA SER A 112 5.23 9.86 28.96
C SER A 112 5.46 11.35 29.20
N PRO A 113 5.26 11.89 30.41
CA PRO A 113 4.54 11.35 31.57
C PRO A 113 3.41 12.29 32.03
N VAL A 114 2.47 11.77 32.82
CA VAL A 114 1.68 12.61 33.72
C VAL A 114 2.51 12.92 34.97
N ASN A 115 2.48 14.20 35.33
CA ASN A 115 3.12 14.84 36.50
C ASN A 115 2.97 14.06 37.81
#